data_AF-A0A6I1K5I5-F1
#
_entry.id   AF-A0A6I1K5I5-F1
#
_cell.length_a   1.000
_cell.length_b   1.000
_cell.length_c   1.000
_cell.angle_alpha   90.00
_cell.angle_beta   90.00
_cell.angle_gamma   90.00
#
_symmetry.space_group_name_H-M   'P 1'
#
loop_
_entity.id
_entity.type
_entity.pdbx_description
1 polymer ?
#
loop_
_entity_poly.entity_id
_entity_poly.type
_entity_poly.pdbx_seq_one_letter_code
_entity_poly.pdbx_strand_id
1 'polypeptide(L)'
;MKRTIIGLALLGWLGLRPCEAMPLRRSLAMFETGATTWQRSAADYVRGASGEVSRFQIMPDVWRRYSKSREYDNPEVAWAVAQRILADRTADFRAATRREPSGLELYLLWNKPGHFEAHGYVASRVKSDYRSRAERFANLLALR
;
A
#
# COMPACT_ATOMS: atom_id res chain seq x y z
N MET A 1 -43.39 -54.31 1.90
CA MET A 1 -43.01 -53.32 2.93
C MET A 1 -41.70 -52.65 2.51
N LYS A 2 -41.73 -51.33 2.33
CA LYS A 2 -40.66 -50.52 1.76
C LYS A 2 -39.65 -50.14 2.85
N ARG A 3 -38.35 -50.33 2.60
CA ARG A 3 -37.27 -49.66 3.34
C ARG A 3 -36.26 -49.14 2.32
N THR A 4 -36.44 -47.88 1.94
CA THR A 4 -35.49 -47.13 1.13
C THR A 4 -34.73 -46.21 2.09
N ILE A 5 -33.45 -46.49 2.30
CA ILE A 5 -32.56 -45.63 3.07
C ILE A 5 -32.20 -44.45 2.16
N ILE A 6 -32.70 -43.26 2.49
CA ILE A 6 -32.29 -42.01 1.83
C ILE A 6 -30.98 -41.60 2.49
N GLY A 7 -29.86 -41.83 1.79
CA GLY A 7 -28.57 -41.27 2.16
C GLY A 7 -28.58 -39.77 1.87
N LEU A 8 -28.59 -38.96 2.93
CA LEU A 8 -28.45 -37.51 2.84
C LEU A 8 -26.96 -37.18 2.65
N ALA A 9 -26.51 -36.98 1.41
CA ALA A 9 -25.19 -36.46 1.13
C ALA A 9 -25.20 -34.94 1.32
N LEU A 10 -24.86 -34.47 2.53
CA LEU A 10 -24.48 -33.08 2.77
C LEU A 10 -23.08 -32.84 2.18
N LEU A 11 -23.04 -32.46 0.90
CA LEU A 11 -21.85 -31.86 0.30
C LEU A 11 -21.67 -30.46 0.90
N GLY A 12 -20.90 -30.38 1.99
CA GLY A 12 -20.43 -29.12 2.52
C GLY A 12 -19.51 -28.44 1.51
N TRP A 13 -20.00 -27.38 0.86
CA TRP A 13 -19.13 -26.38 0.25
C TRP A 13 -18.34 -25.70 1.35
N LEU A 14 -17.13 -26.23 1.63
CA LEU A 14 -16.06 -25.46 2.24
C LEU A 14 -15.74 -24.32 1.28
N GLY A 15 -16.42 -23.19 1.47
CA GLY A 15 -16.10 -21.95 0.79
C GLY A 15 -14.65 -21.59 1.09
N LEU A 16 -13.76 -21.88 0.15
CA LEU A 16 -12.46 -21.25 0.08
C LEU A 16 -12.72 -19.74 0.03
N ARG A 17 -12.56 -19.06 1.17
CA ARG A 17 -12.57 -17.60 1.17
C ARG A 17 -11.44 -17.17 0.22
N PRO A 18 -11.72 -16.37 -0.82
CA PRO A 18 -10.64 -15.81 -1.60
C PRO A 18 -9.73 -15.05 -0.64
N CYS A 19 -8.47 -15.46 -0.57
CA CYS A 19 -7.40 -14.72 0.07
C CYS A 19 -7.27 -13.38 -0.67
N GLU A 20 -7.98 -12.38 -0.20
CA GLU A 20 -7.94 -11.04 -0.77
C GLU A 20 -6.60 -10.42 -0.37
N ALA A 21 -5.79 -10.06 -1.36
CA ALA A 21 -4.52 -9.36 -1.15
C ALA A 21 -4.73 -8.19 -0.18
N MET A 22 -3.79 -7.98 0.75
CA MET A 22 -3.95 -6.93 1.75
C MET A 22 -4.17 -5.57 1.05
N PRO A 23 -5.28 -4.86 1.32
CA PRO A 23 -5.59 -3.63 0.61
C PRO A 23 -4.45 -2.62 0.73
N LEU A 24 -4.12 -1.92 -0.36
CA LEU A 24 -2.98 -0.99 -0.44
C LEU A 24 -2.87 -0.05 0.76
N ARG A 25 -4.00 0.52 1.21
CA ARG A 25 -4.06 1.40 2.39
C ARG A 25 -3.50 0.72 3.63
N ARG A 26 -3.85 -0.54 3.87
CA ARG A 26 -3.41 -1.31 5.04
C ARG A 26 -1.93 -1.68 4.92
N SER A 27 -1.53 -2.19 3.76
CA SER A 27 -0.14 -2.58 3.48
C SER A 27 0.80 -1.40 3.66
N LEU A 28 0.43 -0.22 3.14
CA LEU A 28 1.24 1.00 3.25
C LEU A 28 1.32 1.52 4.68
N ALA A 29 0.19 1.61 5.39
CA ALA A 29 0.19 2.08 6.77
C ALA A 29 0.98 1.13 7.70
N MET A 30 0.82 -0.18 7.51
CA MET A 30 1.55 -1.19 8.27
C MET A 30 3.04 -1.15 7.97
N PHE A 31 3.42 -0.96 6.70
CA PHE A 31 4.81 -0.92 6.31
C PHE A 31 5.54 0.35 6.79
N GLU A 32 4.85 1.49 6.82
CA GLU A 32 5.45 2.76 7.22
C GLU A 32 5.46 2.99 8.74
N THR A 33 4.46 2.51 9.46
CA THR A 33 4.31 2.80 10.91
C THR A 33 3.85 1.61 11.76
N GLY A 34 3.62 0.45 11.16
CA GLY A 34 3.07 -0.71 11.87
C GLY A 34 1.55 -0.63 12.12
N ALA A 35 0.83 0.33 11.53
CA ALA A 35 -0.61 0.46 11.73
C ALA A 35 -1.39 -0.73 11.12
N THR A 36 -2.15 -1.44 11.96
CA THR A 36 -2.95 -2.63 11.54
C THR A 36 -4.46 -2.38 11.49
N THR A 37 -4.93 -1.22 11.98
CA THR A 37 -6.34 -0.82 12.06
C THR A 37 -6.65 0.39 11.19
N TRP A 38 -7.88 0.48 10.67
CA TRP A 38 -8.41 1.66 9.98
C TRP A 38 -8.75 2.81 10.94
N GLN A 39 -9.04 2.47 12.20
CA GLN A 39 -9.37 3.45 13.23
C GLN A 39 -8.15 4.31 13.59
N ARG A 40 -8.41 5.46 14.20
CA ARG A 40 -7.36 6.31 14.76
C ARG A 40 -6.53 5.52 15.79
N SER A 41 -5.22 5.68 15.75
CA SER A 41 -4.27 4.96 16.61
C SER A 41 -3.00 5.79 16.84
N ALA A 42 -2.10 5.30 17.69
CA ALA A 42 -0.80 5.95 17.92
C ALA A 42 0.01 6.17 16.63
N ALA A 43 -0.19 5.32 15.62
CA ALA A 43 0.46 5.44 14.31
C ALA A 43 0.15 6.76 13.59
N ASP A 44 -1.01 7.38 13.83
CA ASP A 44 -1.40 8.65 13.21
C ASP A 44 -0.56 9.83 13.67
N TYR A 45 0.03 9.71 14.85
CA TYR A 45 0.86 10.73 15.49
C TYR A 45 2.36 10.53 15.24
N VAL A 46 2.75 9.41 14.61
CA VAL A 46 4.15 9.08 14.36
C VAL A 46 4.80 10.14 13.49
N ARG A 47 5.98 10.59 13.94
CA ARG A 47 6.86 11.47 13.18
C ARG A 47 8.05 10.67 12.70
N GLY A 48 8.33 10.73 11.41
CA GLY A 48 9.52 10.12 10.84
C GLY A 48 10.78 10.89 11.18
N ALA A 49 11.93 10.26 10.95
CA ALA A 49 13.23 10.82 11.29
C ALA A 49 13.53 12.14 10.54
N SER A 50 12.93 12.35 9.37
CA SER A 50 13.09 13.57 8.57
C SER A 50 11.91 14.54 8.73
N GLY A 51 11.04 14.30 9.72
CA GLY A 51 9.83 15.09 9.95
C GLY A 51 8.62 14.63 9.15
N GLU A 52 8.65 13.42 8.58
CA GLU A 52 7.48 12.79 7.97
C GLU A 52 6.31 12.73 8.96
N VAL A 53 5.08 12.77 8.44
CA VAL A 53 3.85 12.88 9.25
C VAL A 53 2.86 11.79 8.86
N SER A 54 1.90 11.53 9.76
CA SER A 54 0.84 10.53 9.61
C SER A 54 1.33 9.07 9.61
N ARG A 55 0.37 8.15 9.66
CA ARG A 55 0.58 6.71 9.50
C ARG A 55 1.24 6.31 8.16
N PHE A 56 1.24 7.20 7.18
CA PHE A 56 1.82 6.95 5.86
C PHE A 56 3.22 7.59 5.69
N GLN A 57 3.75 8.31 6.69
CA GLN A 57 5.07 8.92 6.64
C GLN A 57 5.25 9.85 5.41
N ILE A 58 4.33 10.81 5.25
CA ILE A 58 4.35 11.80 4.17
C ILE A 58 5.15 13.02 4.62
N MET A 59 6.07 13.53 3.80
CA MET A 59 6.74 14.80 4.09
C MET A 59 5.75 15.97 4.09
N PRO A 60 5.80 16.91 5.05
CA PRO A 60 4.89 18.06 5.10
C PRO A 60 4.83 18.85 3.79
N ASP A 61 5.96 19.03 3.12
CA ASP A 61 6.06 19.78 1.86
C ASP A 61 5.40 19.03 0.71
N VAL A 62 5.49 17.70 0.71
CA VAL A 62 4.73 16.87 -0.22
C VAL A 62 3.25 17.01 0.09
N TRP A 63 2.83 16.82 1.35
CA TRP A 63 1.42 16.94 1.75
C TRP A 63 0.78 18.25 1.30
N ARG A 64 1.46 19.39 1.51
CA ARG A 64 0.93 20.72 1.13
C ARG A 64 0.69 20.89 -0.36
N ARG A 65 1.35 20.10 -1.23
CA ARG A 65 1.06 20.09 -2.67
C ARG A 65 -0.27 19.40 -3.00
N TYR A 66 -0.74 18.50 -2.14
CA TYR A 66 -1.91 17.65 -2.38
C TYR A 66 -3.13 17.97 -1.50
N SER A 67 -2.95 18.75 -0.44
CA SER A 67 -4.02 19.16 0.47
C SER A 67 -3.68 20.43 1.24
N LYS A 68 -4.72 21.24 1.51
CA LYS A 68 -4.65 22.40 2.42
C LYS A 68 -4.90 22.02 3.88
N SER A 69 -5.45 20.84 4.15
CA SER A 69 -5.72 20.39 5.52
C SER A 69 -4.41 20.15 6.27
N ARG A 70 -4.40 20.42 7.57
CA ARG A 70 -3.29 20.14 8.49
C ARG A 70 -3.57 18.95 9.41
N GLU A 71 -4.67 18.23 9.17
CA GLU A 71 -5.08 17.04 9.92
C GLU A 71 -4.23 15.82 9.52
N TYR A 72 -2.94 15.87 9.82
CA TYR A 72 -2.00 14.78 9.54
C TYR A 72 -2.37 13.49 10.29
N ASP A 73 -2.99 13.62 11.46
CA ASP A 73 -3.38 12.55 12.37
C ASP A 73 -4.82 12.04 12.14
N ASN A 74 -5.51 12.58 11.14
CA ASN A 74 -6.80 12.04 10.70
C ASN A 74 -6.54 10.95 9.64
N PRO A 75 -6.84 9.66 9.93
CA PRO A 75 -6.46 8.56 9.05
C PRO A 75 -7.20 8.53 7.72
N GLU A 76 -8.38 9.16 7.62
CA GLU A 76 -9.12 9.29 6.37
C GLU A 76 -8.55 10.42 5.52
N VAL A 77 -8.24 11.57 6.14
CA VAL A 77 -7.58 12.69 5.45
C VAL A 77 -6.20 12.24 4.94
N ALA A 78 -5.40 11.59 5.79
CA ALA A 78 -4.09 11.08 5.42
C ALA A 78 -4.16 10.07 4.27
N TRP A 79 -5.18 9.20 4.26
CA TRP A 79 -5.36 8.27 3.15
C TRP A 79 -5.79 8.96 1.87
N ALA A 80 -6.70 9.94 1.93
CA ALA A 80 -7.08 10.73 0.76
C ALA A 80 -5.87 11.45 0.14
N VAL A 81 -4.96 11.97 0.96
CA VAL A 81 -3.71 12.58 0.49
C VAL A 81 -2.77 11.55 -0.13
N ALA A 82 -2.56 10.41 0.55
CA ALA A 82 -1.71 9.33 0.03
C ALA A 82 -2.19 8.81 -1.33
N GLN A 83 -3.50 8.65 -1.51
CA GLN A 83 -4.09 8.23 -2.79
C GLN A 83 -3.78 9.20 -3.92
N ARG A 84 -3.93 10.51 -3.70
CA ARG A 84 -3.61 11.51 -4.74
C ARG A 84 -2.13 11.51 -5.10
N ILE A 85 -1.26 11.41 -4.10
CA ILE A 85 0.19 11.29 -4.31
C ILE A 85 0.51 10.07 -5.19
N LEU A 86 -0.05 8.90 -4.86
CA LEU A 86 0.18 7.68 -5.63
C LEU A 86 -0.43 7.76 -7.02
N ALA A 87 -1.64 8.31 -7.17
CA ALA A 87 -2.29 8.48 -8.46
C ALA A 87 -1.43 9.31 -9.43
N ASP A 88 -0.94 10.46 -9.00
CA ASP A 88 -0.07 11.32 -9.81
C ASP A 88 1.23 10.60 -10.20
N ARG A 89 1.93 10.02 -9.21
CA ARG A 89 3.21 9.34 -9.46
C ARG A 89 3.05 8.10 -10.35
N THR A 90 1.93 7.39 -10.21
CA THR A 90 1.58 6.27 -11.09
C THR A 90 1.22 6.75 -12.50
N ALA A 91 0.57 7.92 -12.64
CA ALA A 91 0.31 8.52 -13.95
C ALA A 91 1.62 8.90 -14.67
N ASP A 92 2.56 9.54 -13.97
CA ASP A 92 3.88 9.89 -14.52
C ASP A 92 4.65 8.63 -14.96
N PHE A 93 4.64 7.60 -14.11
CA PHE A 93 5.23 6.30 -14.43
C PHE A 93 4.60 5.67 -15.68
N ARG A 94 3.27 5.65 -15.79
CA ARG A 94 2.56 5.10 -16.95
C ARG A 94 2.86 5.88 -18.22
N ALA A 95 2.94 7.20 -18.13
CA ALA A 95 3.30 8.06 -19.26
C ALA A 95 4.70 7.73 -19.78
N ALA A 96 5.67 7.54 -18.87
CA ALA A 96 7.05 7.26 -19.22
C ALA A 96 7.31 5.81 -19.67
N THR A 97 6.59 4.84 -19.11
CA THR A 97 6.91 3.41 -19.27
C THR A 97 5.86 2.60 -20.05
N ARG A 98 4.66 3.17 -20.27
CA ARG A 98 3.52 2.53 -20.95
C ARG A 98 3.02 1.24 -20.28
N ARG A 99 3.26 1.08 -18.97
CA ARG A 99 2.84 -0.10 -18.18
C ARG A 99 2.40 0.31 -16.77
N GLU A 100 1.76 -0.62 -16.09
CA GLU A 100 1.43 -0.49 -14.65
C GLU A 100 2.65 -0.76 -13.77
N PRO A 101 2.79 -0.06 -12.63
CA PRO A 101 3.82 -0.39 -11.66
C PRO A 101 3.51 -1.71 -10.97
N SER A 102 4.52 -2.57 -10.83
CA SER A 102 4.47 -3.70 -9.90
C SER A 102 4.40 -3.23 -8.44
N GLY A 103 4.10 -4.13 -7.49
CA GLY A 103 4.10 -3.78 -6.06
C GLY A 103 5.42 -3.19 -5.55
N LEU A 104 6.55 -3.68 -6.10
CA LEU A 104 7.89 -3.14 -5.82
C LEU A 104 7.99 -1.69 -6.32
N GLU A 105 7.60 -1.46 -7.57
CA GLU A 105 7.70 -0.14 -8.20
C GLU A 105 6.73 0.86 -7.60
N LEU A 106 5.54 0.41 -7.19
CA LEU A 106 4.58 1.21 -6.45
C LEU A 106 5.20 1.75 -5.15
N TYR A 107 5.97 0.91 -4.44
CA TYR A 107 6.67 1.37 -3.25
C TYR A 107 7.87 2.27 -3.56
N LEU A 108 8.58 2.06 -4.67
CA LEU A 108 9.64 2.99 -5.10
C LEU A 108 9.06 4.37 -5.44
N LEU A 109 7.90 4.40 -6.12
CA LEU A 109 7.14 5.63 -6.36
C LEU A 109 6.71 6.27 -5.03
N TRP A 110 6.37 5.50 -4.00
CA TRP A 110 6.07 6.05 -2.67
C TRP A 110 7.30 6.63 -1.96
N ASN A 111 8.34 5.80 -1.78
CA ASN A 111 9.43 6.05 -0.85
C ASN A 111 10.56 6.92 -1.43
N LYS A 112 10.88 6.76 -2.72
CA LYS A 112 11.99 7.44 -3.41
C LYS A 112 11.64 7.79 -4.86
N PRO A 113 10.55 8.55 -5.12
CA PRO A 113 10.06 8.83 -6.47
C PRO A 113 11.13 9.44 -7.39
N GLY A 114 11.78 10.53 -6.96
CA GLY A 114 12.79 11.21 -7.78
C GLY A 114 14.04 10.35 -8.05
N HIS A 115 14.45 9.49 -7.11
CA HIS A 115 15.53 8.53 -7.37
C HIS A 115 15.12 7.51 -8.42
N PHE A 116 13.91 6.96 -8.31
CA PHE A 116 13.42 5.95 -9.23
C PHE A 116 13.25 6.50 -10.66
N GLU A 117 12.67 7.69 -10.77
CA GLU A 117 12.55 8.44 -12.03
C GLU A 117 13.93 8.73 -12.65
N ALA A 118 14.88 9.24 -11.87
CA ALA A 118 16.25 9.54 -12.35
C ALA A 118 16.99 8.31 -12.89
N HIS A 119 16.53 7.10 -12.53
CA HIS A 119 17.07 5.83 -13.05
C HIS A 119 16.19 5.20 -14.14
N GLY A 120 15.33 6.02 -14.77
CA GLY A 120 14.49 5.64 -15.91
C GLY A 120 13.40 4.65 -15.55
N TYR A 121 12.93 4.66 -14.29
CA TYR A 121 11.95 3.69 -13.78
C TYR A 121 12.40 2.22 -13.93
N VAL A 122 13.72 1.97 -13.89
CA VAL A 122 14.29 0.62 -13.92
C VAL A 122 14.67 0.20 -12.52
N ALA A 123 13.91 -0.73 -11.93
CA ALA A 123 14.10 -1.16 -10.55
C ALA A 123 15.54 -1.63 -10.29
N SER A 124 16.15 -2.42 -11.18
CA SER A 124 17.52 -2.93 -11.03
C SER A 124 18.61 -1.85 -10.97
N ARG A 125 18.32 -0.62 -11.41
CA ARG A 125 19.24 0.53 -11.35
C ARG A 125 19.11 1.36 -10.07
N VAL A 126 18.08 1.13 -9.26
CA VAL A 126 17.88 1.81 -7.97
C VAL A 126 18.84 1.26 -6.91
N LYS A 127 19.26 2.05 -5.91
CA LYS A 127 20.13 1.57 -4.80
C LYS A 127 19.56 0.32 -4.13
N SER A 128 20.42 -0.64 -3.79
CA SER A 128 20.05 -1.94 -3.21
C SER A 128 19.09 -1.79 -2.03
N ASP A 129 19.38 -0.89 -1.10
CA ASP A 129 18.60 -0.75 0.14
C ASP A 129 17.15 -0.32 -0.13
N TYR A 130 16.94 0.54 -1.14
CA TYR A 130 15.61 0.97 -1.55
C TYR A 130 14.86 -0.16 -2.23
N ARG A 131 15.55 -0.95 -3.07
CA ARG A 131 14.96 -2.15 -3.70
C ARG A 131 14.58 -3.19 -2.66
N SER A 132 15.48 -3.53 -1.75
CA SER A 132 15.20 -4.52 -0.70
C SER A 132 14.07 -4.07 0.22
N ARG A 133 13.94 -2.76 0.50
CA ARG A 133 12.77 -2.23 1.22
C ARG A 133 11.49 -2.36 0.39
N ALA A 134 11.54 -2.02 -0.90
CA ALA A 134 10.41 -2.15 -1.81
C ALA A 134 9.96 -3.60 -2.04
N GLU A 135 10.90 -4.54 -2.09
CA GLU A 135 10.62 -5.98 -2.16
C GLU A 135 9.87 -6.47 -0.93
N ARG A 136 10.26 -6.04 0.28
CA ARG A 136 9.52 -6.38 1.50
C ARG A 136 8.09 -5.84 1.48
N PHE A 137 7.90 -4.61 0.99
CA PHE A 137 6.56 -4.07 0.80
C PHE A 137 5.76 -4.85 -0.24
N ALA A 138 6.38 -5.20 -1.38
CA ALA A 138 5.73 -5.95 -2.44
C ALA A 138 5.28 -7.34 -1.94
N ASN A 139 6.13 -8.00 -1.14
CA ASN A 139 5.80 -9.25 -0.48
C ASN A 139 4.61 -9.05 0.47
N LEU A 140 4.61 -7.99 1.28
CA LEU A 140 3.51 -7.66 2.17
C LEU A 140 2.19 -7.42 1.43
N LEU A 141 2.24 -6.67 0.33
CA LEU A 141 1.08 -6.40 -0.52
C LEU A 141 0.52 -7.68 -1.16
N ALA A 142 1.40 -8.63 -1.47
CA ALA A 142 1.04 -9.93 -2.02
C ALA A 142 0.68 -10.98 -0.95
N LEU A 143 0.88 -10.69 0.34
CA LEU A 143 0.50 -11.61 1.41
C LEU A 143 -1.02 -11.84 1.34
N ARG A 144 -1.34 -13.13 1.31
CA ARG A 144 -2.65 -13.74 1.21
C ARG A 144 -3.03 -14.29 2.57
#